data_AF-A0A933BLJ9-F1
#
_entry.id   AF-A0A933BLJ9-F1
#
_cell.length_a   1.000
_cell.length_b   1.000
_cell.length_c   1.000
_cell.angle_alpha   90.00
_cell.angle_beta   90.00
_cell.angle_gamma   90.00
#
_symmetry.space_group_name_H-M   'P 1'
#
loop_
_entity.id
_entity.type
_entity.pdbx_description
1 polymer ?
#
loop_
_entity_poly.entity_id
_entity_poly.type
_entity_poly.pdbx_seq_one_letter_code
_entity_poly.pdbx_strand_id
1 'polypeptide(L)'
;MSGHCDHLRLQIADLETELRDLQESLRTATPPQKPDIVRRIREIQQQELPQKRRQLEECLAQPGAIGGFVILTQIPGLQVLGWEISQGLPGYELVAGKDTLVRVFMAAAPIPTGGVGVMPTLDFASLRVHGPQGLFIEVWGEMPPVFTNTNQEYNEQRNVNFYVAGLDIPRTGTYSFEATFYRSGRPVGTQSLGEKRFLSTKDLRLLVVVENFVMTDEAWDALGEALRLLNRNFPIRSGVGPLHGNEVNGLRYRLEPEPLQLSFTGPLLTLEPLVRKLEQFNAAQAATGLPDRADKIMTVRTRQPREGGVGGNARDPLASVVYTPGGSFPSIVCQEIGHLFGASVLGLPDSTHTPNSFINDPSAFDLLNGRAITNPRPFMQSRVGAFGSDSLFEEADWNFVRRMILELPSTGPA
;
A
#
# COMPACT_ATOMS: atom_id res chain seq x y z
N MET A 1 27.27 -13.60 16.02
CA MET A 1 27.31 -12.24 15.43
C MET A 1 25.96 -11.61 15.65
N SER A 2 25.89 -10.33 16.01
CA SER A 2 24.60 -9.65 16.24
C SER A 2 23.91 -9.37 14.91
N GLY A 3 22.59 -9.54 14.83
CA GLY A 3 21.81 -9.23 13.62
C GLY A 3 21.99 -7.79 13.12
N HIS A 4 22.41 -6.87 13.99
CA HIS A 4 22.77 -5.50 13.63
C HIS A 4 23.93 -5.41 12.63
N CYS A 5 25.00 -6.20 12.81
CA CYS A 5 26.13 -6.17 11.89
C CYS A 5 25.74 -6.76 10.52
N ASP A 6 24.84 -7.75 10.51
CA ASP A 6 24.34 -8.33 9.26
C ASP A 6 23.41 -7.36 8.51
N HIS A 7 22.60 -6.57 9.22
CA HIS A 7 21.81 -5.51 8.59
C HIS A 7 22.67 -4.40 7.98
N LEU A 8 23.70 -3.95 8.70
CA LEU A 8 24.63 -2.95 8.16
C LEU A 8 25.34 -3.46 6.90
N ARG A 9 25.65 -4.77 6.82
CA ARG A 9 26.17 -5.40 5.59
C ARG A 9 25.16 -5.35 4.45
N LEU A 10 23.88 -5.65 4.70
CA LEU A 10 22.83 -5.57 3.70
C LEU A 10 22.64 -4.14 3.18
N GLN A 11 22.56 -3.14 4.07
CA GLN A 11 22.46 -1.73 3.67
C GLN A 11 23.65 -1.26 2.84
N ILE A 12 24.86 -1.70 3.17
CA ILE A 12 26.05 -1.41 2.37
C ILE A 12 25.91 -2.06 0.98
N ALA A 13 25.45 -3.30 0.90
CA ALA A 13 25.26 -4.00 -0.38
C ALA A 13 24.18 -3.34 -1.26
N ASP A 14 23.08 -2.87 -0.66
CA ASP A 14 22.01 -2.15 -1.35
C ASP A 14 22.51 -0.81 -1.90
N LEU A 15 23.23 -0.02 -1.08
CA LEU A 15 23.84 1.24 -1.52
C LEU A 15 24.88 1.03 -2.62
N GLU A 16 25.66 -0.06 -2.54
CA GLU A 16 26.60 -0.44 -3.61
C GLU A 16 25.89 -0.85 -4.91
N THR A 17 24.69 -1.43 -4.81
CA THR A 17 23.86 -1.78 -5.96
C THR A 17 23.24 -0.53 -6.58
N GLU A 18 22.61 0.33 -5.77
CA GLU A 18 22.07 1.62 -6.21
C GLU A 18 23.15 2.46 -6.90
N LEU A 19 24.37 2.49 -6.33
CA LEU A 19 25.49 3.22 -6.91
C LEU A 19 25.88 2.68 -8.30
N ARG A 20 25.86 1.36 -8.52
CA ARG A 20 26.13 0.76 -9.84
C ARG A 20 25.03 1.11 -10.83
N ASP A 21 23.77 1.04 -10.42
CA ASP A 21 22.62 1.33 -11.29
C ASP A 21 22.56 2.80 -11.69
N LEU A 22 22.88 3.72 -10.77
CA LEU A 22 23.01 5.14 -11.05
C LEU A 22 24.17 5.45 -11.99
N GLN A 23 25.31 4.75 -11.83
CA GLN A 23 26.46 4.90 -12.72
C GLN A 23 26.13 4.44 -14.15
N GLU A 24 25.35 3.37 -14.31
CA GLU A 24 24.89 2.92 -15.62
C GLU A 24 23.85 3.89 -16.21
N SER A 25 22.89 4.32 -15.39
CA SER A 25 21.88 5.33 -15.79
C SER A 25 22.53 6.64 -16.25
N LEU A 26 23.63 7.06 -15.63
CA LEU A 26 24.36 8.26 -16.02
C LEU A 26 24.92 8.18 -17.45
N ARG A 27 25.23 6.97 -17.94
CA ARG A 27 25.76 6.76 -19.31
C ARG A 27 24.70 7.01 -20.37
N THR A 28 23.44 6.67 -20.08
CA THR A 28 22.30 6.76 -21.01
C THR A 28 21.41 7.98 -20.76
N ALA A 29 21.60 8.69 -19.65
CA ALA A 29 20.79 9.85 -19.26
C ALA A 29 20.90 11.03 -20.24
N THR A 30 19.76 11.69 -20.45
CA THR A 30 19.68 12.96 -21.20
C THR A 30 20.35 14.10 -20.43
N PRO A 31 20.83 15.17 -21.09
CA PRO A 31 21.51 16.28 -20.41
C PRO A 31 20.74 16.87 -19.20
N PRO A 32 19.40 17.03 -19.23
CA PRO A 32 18.64 17.52 -18.08
C PRO A 32 18.64 16.59 -16.86
N GLN A 33 18.78 15.27 -17.06
CA GLN A 33 18.73 14.28 -15.97
C GLN A 33 20.08 14.11 -15.26
N LYS A 34 21.19 14.41 -15.94
CA LYS A 34 22.56 14.18 -15.42
C LYS A 34 22.86 14.88 -14.09
N PRO A 35 22.46 16.14 -13.84
CA PRO A 35 22.77 16.81 -12.58
C PRO A 35 22.22 16.07 -11.35
N ASP A 36 20.99 15.55 -11.43
CA ASP A 36 20.35 14.84 -10.32
C ASP A 36 21.03 13.49 -10.06
N ILE A 37 21.34 12.73 -11.11
CA ILE A 37 22.05 11.45 -11.00
C ILE A 37 23.45 11.67 -10.40
N VAL A 38 24.18 12.69 -10.85
CA VAL A 38 25.52 13.02 -10.31
C VAL A 38 25.43 13.45 -8.85
N ARG A 39 24.40 14.21 -8.48
CA ARG A 39 24.17 14.62 -7.08
C ARG A 39 23.93 13.39 -6.19
N ARG A 40 23.03 12.49 -6.58
CA ARG A 40 22.74 11.26 -5.81
C ARG A 40 23.97 10.36 -5.68
N ILE A 41 24.73 10.18 -6.75
CA ILE A 41 26.01 9.44 -6.71
C ILE A 41 26.97 10.03 -5.67
N ARG A 42 27.10 11.37 -5.64
CA ARG A 42 27.96 12.04 -4.64
C ARG A 42 27.46 11.86 -3.22
N GLU A 43 26.16 11.98 -2.99
CA GLU A 43 25.54 11.76 -1.66
C GLU A 43 25.86 10.35 -1.14
N ILE A 44 25.62 9.31 -1.97
CA ILE A 44 25.91 7.92 -1.59
C ILE A 44 27.41 7.72 -1.32
N GLN A 45 28.29 8.18 -2.23
CA GLN A 45 29.73 7.94 -2.12
C GLN A 45 30.39 8.70 -0.98
N GLN A 46 29.97 9.94 -0.71
CA GLN A 46 30.65 10.83 0.22
C GLN A 46 30.04 10.81 1.62
N GLN A 47 28.77 10.41 1.76
CA GLN A 47 28.05 10.48 3.04
C GLN A 47 27.56 9.11 3.48
N GLU A 48 26.63 8.50 2.74
CA GLU A 48 25.88 7.33 3.23
C GLU A 48 26.78 6.09 3.34
N LEU A 49 27.54 5.75 2.29
CA LEU A 49 28.35 4.54 2.28
C LEU A 49 29.50 4.58 3.30
N PRO A 50 30.29 5.67 3.43
CA PRO A 50 31.30 5.78 4.48
C PRO A 50 30.70 5.74 5.89
N GLN A 51 29.54 6.35 6.11
CA GLN A 51 28.85 6.33 7.40
C GLN A 51 28.44 4.90 7.78
N LYS A 52 27.80 4.16 6.86
CA LYS A 52 27.37 2.77 7.10
C LYS A 52 28.56 1.83 7.34
N ARG A 53 29.65 2.01 6.60
CA ARG A 53 30.89 1.24 6.82
C ARG A 53 31.50 1.48 8.20
N ARG A 54 31.56 2.73 8.65
CA ARG A 54 32.02 3.07 10.01
C ARG A 54 31.14 2.44 11.09
N GLN A 55 29.82 2.50 10.92
CA GLN A 55 28.87 1.84 11.82
C GLN A 55 29.09 0.32 11.88
N LEU A 56 29.41 -0.31 10.74
CA LEU A 56 29.72 -1.74 10.69
C LEU A 56 31.02 -2.06 11.42
N GLU A 57 32.06 -1.25 11.26
CA GLU A 57 33.33 -1.39 11.99
C GLU A 57 33.12 -1.26 13.51
N GLU A 58 32.34 -0.28 13.95
CA GLU A 58 31.96 -0.09 15.35
C GLU A 58 31.14 -1.28 15.88
N CYS A 59 30.20 -1.80 15.07
CA CYS A 59 29.40 -2.98 15.41
C CYS A 59 30.26 -4.22 15.62
N LEU A 60 31.21 -4.47 14.70
CA LEU A 60 32.11 -5.62 14.75
C LEU A 60 33.15 -5.53 15.88
N ALA A 61 33.47 -4.31 16.34
CA ALA A 61 34.40 -4.08 17.44
C ALA A 61 33.81 -4.34 18.83
N GLN A 62 32.49 -4.52 18.97
CA GLN A 62 31.87 -4.78 20.28
C GLN A 62 32.05 -6.25 20.70
N PRO A 63 32.65 -6.54 21.88
CA PRO A 63 32.77 -7.90 22.41
C PRO A 63 31.38 -8.50 22.65
N GLY A 64 31.14 -9.69 22.09
CA GLY A 64 29.84 -10.36 22.09
C GLY A 64 29.23 -10.52 23.48
N ALA A 65 28.27 -9.66 23.79
CA ALA A 65 27.36 -9.86 24.92
C ALA A 65 26.38 -10.98 24.54
N ILE A 66 26.66 -12.18 25.05
CA ILE A 66 25.70 -13.29 25.06
C ILE A 66 24.62 -12.88 26.08
N GLY A 67 23.59 -12.18 25.59
CA GLY A 67 22.50 -11.65 26.39
C GLY A 67 21.36 -12.65 26.51
N GLY A 68 21.21 -13.21 27.71
CA GLY A 68 19.97 -13.85 28.13
C GLY A 68 18.80 -12.88 27.99
N PHE A 69 17.66 -13.42 27.54
CA PHE A 69 16.42 -12.70 27.30
C PHE A 69 15.91 -12.09 28.62
N VAL A 70 16.01 -10.77 28.76
CA VAL A 70 15.33 -10.03 29.83
C VAL A 70 14.24 -9.20 29.16
N ILE A 71 12.98 -9.53 29.46
CA ILE A 71 11.84 -8.72 29.07
C ILE A 71 11.86 -7.46 29.93
N LEU A 72 12.56 -6.42 29.47
CA LEU A 72 12.45 -5.07 30.03
C LEU A 72 11.26 -4.39 29.34
N THR A 73 10.15 -4.29 30.07
CA THR A 73 8.94 -3.56 29.64
C THR A 73 9.09 -2.04 29.73
N GLN A 74 10.18 -1.54 30.31
CA GLN A 74 10.47 -0.11 30.40
C GLN A 74 11.77 0.22 29.66
N ILE A 75 11.66 1.11 28.68
CA ILE A 75 12.81 1.66 27.94
C ILE A 75 13.28 2.89 28.72
N PRO A 76 14.51 2.91 29.29
CA PRO A 76 14.91 4.01 30.16
C PRO A 76 14.79 5.39 29.47
N GLY A 77 13.96 6.27 30.04
CA GLY A 77 13.69 7.62 29.54
C GLY A 77 12.58 7.71 28.47
N LEU A 78 12.03 6.57 28.02
CA LEU A 78 10.90 6.52 27.09
C LEU A 78 9.74 5.73 27.67
N GLN A 79 8.54 6.09 27.24
CA GLN A 79 7.34 5.33 27.48
C GLN A 79 6.72 4.89 26.15
N VAL A 80 6.30 3.63 26.08
CA VAL A 80 5.43 3.14 25.02
C VAL A 80 4.01 3.51 25.42
N LEU A 81 3.38 4.40 24.66
CA LEU A 81 2.00 4.86 24.91
C LEU A 81 0.97 3.89 24.34
N GLY A 82 1.37 3.11 23.35
CA GLY A 82 0.52 2.14 22.67
C GLY A 82 1.19 1.66 21.39
N TRP A 83 0.45 0.87 20.62
CA TRP A 83 0.88 0.41 19.32
C TRP A 83 -0.33 0.13 18.44
N GLU A 84 -0.10 0.06 17.13
CA GLU A 84 -1.10 -0.29 16.15
C GLU A 84 -0.49 -1.14 15.04
N ILE A 85 -1.34 -1.96 14.43
CA ILE A 85 -1.02 -2.76 13.24
C ILE A 85 -2.16 -2.53 12.26
N SER A 86 -1.87 -1.98 11.09
CA SER A 86 -2.87 -1.60 10.09
C SER A 86 -2.35 -1.78 8.67
N GLN A 87 -3.26 -1.79 7.69
CA GLN A 87 -2.94 -1.79 6.25
C GLN A 87 -3.41 -0.50 5.58
N GLY A 88 -3.21 0.62 6.28
CA GLY A 88 -3.59 1.97 5.87
C GLY A 88 -4.75 2.55 6.69
N LEU A 89 -5.79 1.77 6.96
CA LEU A 89 -6.86 2.16 7.88
C LEU A 89 -6.82 1.24 9.13
N PRO A 90 -6.74 1.80 10.34
CA PRO A 90 -6.73 1.02 11.59
C PRO A 90 -8.11 0.41 11.89
N GLY A 91 -8.12 -0.68 12.66
CA GLY A 91 -9.37 -1.34 13.07
C GLY A 91 -10.05 -2.18 11.98
N TYR A 92 -9.63 -2.05 10.72
CA TYR A 92 -10.06 -2.92 9.62
C TYR A 92 -9.35 -4.27 9.66
N GLU A 93 -9.96 -5.27 9.02
CA GLU A 93 -9.41 -6.60 8.89
C GLU A 93 -8.10 -6.57 8.08
N LEU A 94 -7.09 -7.32 8.55
CA LEU A 94 -5.83 -7.48 7.84
C LEU A 94 -5.95 -8.64 6.86
N VAL A 95 -5.43 -8.49 5.65
CA VAL A 95 -5.37 -9.56 4.65
C VAL A 95 -3.93 -9.95 4.35
N ALA A 96 -3.71 -11.24 4.11
CA ALA A 96 -2.43 -11.75 3.66
C ALA A 96 -2.00 -11.08 2.34
N GLY A 97 -0.70 -10.89 2.15
CA GLY A 97 -0.13 -10.35 0.92
C GLY A 97 -0.22 -8.84 0.77
N LYS A 98 -0.75 -8.10 1.76
CA LYS A 98 -0.90 -6.64 1.72
C LYS A 98 0.07 -5.94 2.68
N ASP A 99 0.65 -4.84 2.21
CA ASP A 99 1.62 -4.05 2.97
C ASP A 99 1.02 -3.62 4.31
N THR A 100 1.78 -3.80 5.36
CA THR A 100 1.33 -3.64 6.74
C THR A 100 2.24 -2.66 7.46
N LEU A 101 1.63 -1.63 8.05
CA LEU A 101 2.28 -0.74 8.99
C LEU A 101 2.14 -1.32 10.40
N VAL A 102 3.26 -1.44 11.11
CA VAL A 102 3.28 -1.60 12.56
C VAL A 102 3.86 -0.33 13.14
N ARG A 103 3.10 0.38 13.98
CA ARG A 103 3.56 1.61 14.61
C ARG A 103 3.56 1.46 16.12
N VAL A 104 4.64 1.89 16.75
CA VAL A 104 4.76 1.98 18.21
C VAL A 104 4.79 3.45 18.60
N PHE A 105 3.81 3.85 19.40
CA PHE A 105 3.68 5.22 19.89
C PHE A 105 4.63 5.41 21.06
N MET A 106 5.64 6.24 20.86
CA MET A 106 6.71 6.48 21.82
C MET A 106 6.59 7.89 22.36
N ALA A 107 6.85 8.12 23.64
CA ALA A 107 6.97 9.46 24.20
C ALA A 107 8.14 9.55 25.18
N ALA A 108 8.64 10.76 25.41
CA ALA A 108 9.59 11.03 26.47
C ALA A 108 8.93 10.76 27.83
N ALA A 109 9.61 10.01 28.69
CA ALA A 109 9.16 9.81 30.06
C ALA A 109 9.20 11.16 30.82
N PRO A 110 8.21 11.45 31.69
CA PRO A 110 8.24 12.67 32.50
C PRO A 110 9.54 12.77 33.30
N ILE A 111 10.25 13.87 33.16
CA ILE A 111 11.46 14.13 33.97
C ILE A 111 10.98 14.50 35.38
N PRO A 112 11.43 13.82 36.44
CA PRO A 112 11.12 14.20 37.81
C PRO A 112 11.56 15.64 38.07
N THR A 113 10.75 16.41 38.80
CA THR A 113 11.00 17.83 39.08
C THR A 113 12.41 18.01 39.68
N GLY A 114 13.29 18.75 39.00
CA GLY A 114 14.68 18.99 39.42
C GLY A 114 15.74 18.09 38.78
N GLY A 115 15.36 17.12 37.93
CA GLY A 115 16.31 16.33 37.14
C GLY A 115 16.83 17.08 35.90
N VAL A 116 18.12 16.91 35.58
CA VAL A 116 18.65 17.27 34.24
C VAL A 116 18.17 16.19 33.27
N GLY A 117 17.22 16.54 32.40
CA GLY A 117 16.68 15.61 31.41
C GLY A 117 17.73 15.22 30.37
N VAL A 118 18.18 13.97 30.39
CA VAL A 118 18.83 13.40 29.21
C VAL A 118 17.74 13.15 28.18
N MET A 119 17.84 13.82 27.03
CA MET A 119 16.91 13.59 25.93
C MET A 119 16.94 12.10 25.57
N PRO A 120 15.80 11.41 25.61
CA PRO A 120 15.79 9.98 25.39
C PRO A 120 16.02 9.68 23.90
N THR A 121 17.17 9.09 23.60
CA THR A 121 17.54 8.66 22.25
C THR A 121 17.46 7.15 22.12
N LEU A 122 17.15 6.72 20.90
CA LEU A 122 17.31 5.35 20.40
C LEU A 122 18.14 5.42 19.12
N ASP A 123 18.91 4.37 18.85
CA ASP A 123 19.72 4.32 17.62
C ASP A 123 18.92 3.73 16.46
N PHE A 124 18.24 2.61 16.75
CA PHE A 124 17.36 1.90 15.83
C PHE A 124 16.37 1.02 16.62
N ALA A 125 15.39 0.49 15.92
CA ALA A 125 14.47 -0.52 16.41
C ALA A 125 14.33 -1.65 15.39
N SER A 126 14.03 -2.87 15.85
CA SER A 126 13.69 -4.01 14.99
C SER A 126 12.33 -4.56 15.38
N LEU A 127 11.57 -5.00 14.40
CA LEU A 127 10.33 -5.75 14.55
C LEU A 127 10.58 -7.19 14.13
N ARG A 128 10.28 -8.12 15.02
CA ARG A 128 10.21 -9.54 14.72
C ARG A 128 8.76 -9.94 14.53
N VAL A 129 8.50 -10.66 13.46
CA VAL A 129 7.19 -11.20 13.14
C VAL A 129 7.30 -12.71 13.03
N HIS A 130 6.50 -13.41 13.81
CA HIS A 130 6.36 -14.86 13.72
C HIS A 130 5.00 -15.18 13.11
N GLY A 131 4.98 -16.05 12.11
CA GLY A 131 3.77 -16.41 11.39
C GLY A 131 3.55 -17.92 11.29
N PRO A 132 2.51 -18.33 10.54
CA PRO A 132 2.22 -19.73 10.26
C PRO A 132 3.41 -20.47 9.64
N GLN A 133 3.47 -21.78 9.86
CA GLN A 133 4.49 -22.67 9.29
C GLN A 133 5.94 -22.29 9.66
N GLY A 134 6.14 -21.60 10.79
CA GLY A 134 7.46 -21.19 11.25
C GLY A 134 8.05 -20.00 10.49
N LEU A 135 7.22 -19.27 9.74
CA LEU A 135 7.62 -18.01 9.11
C LEU A 135 8.20 -17.05 10.16
N PHE A 136 9.36 -16.47 9.85
CA PHE A 136 10.05 -15.49 10.68
C PHE A 136 10.54 -14.36 9.79
N ILE A 137 10.24 -13.12 10.20
CA ILE A 137 10.60 -11.90 9.49
C ILE A 137 11.21 -10.95 10.51
N GLU A 138 12.29 -10.27 10.13
CA GLU A 138 12.87 -9.18 10.92
C GLU A 138 12.93 -7.91 10.06
N VAL A 139 12.27 -6.85 10.52
CA VAL A 139 12.14 -5.56 9.81
C VAL A 139 12.70 -4.45 10.67
N TRP A 140 13.38 -3.48 10.07
CA TRP A 140 13.94 -2.34 10.81
C TRP A 140 12.95 -1.18 10.85
N GLY A 141 12.92 -0.48 11.99
CA GLY A 141 12.00 0.63 12.22
C GLY A 141 12.57 1.96 11.75
N GLU A 142 11.72 2.77 11.14
CA GLU A 142 11.96 4.20 10.91
C GLU A 142 11.47 5.01 12.10
N MET A 143 12.32 5.92 12.60
CA MET A 143 12.01 6.71 13.80
C MET A 143 12.83 8.00 13.85
N PRO A 144 12.37 9.02 14.59
CA PRO A 144 13.17 10.21 14.82
C PRO A 144 14.41 9.92 15.68
N PRO A 145 15.49 10.72 15.55
CA PRO A 145 16.68 10.57 16.39
C PRO A 145 16.42 10.93 17.86
N VAL A 146 15.39 11.75 18.13
CA VAL A 146 15.01 12.21 19.47
C VAL A 146 13.49 12.22 19.59
N PHE A 147 12.96 11.63 20.66
CA PHE A 147 11.56 11.72 21.00
C PHE A 147 11.32 12.91 21.92
N THR A 148 10.54 13.88 21.46
CA THR A 148 10.21 15.10 22.23
C THR A 148 8.74 15.18 22.60
N ASN A 149 7.91 14.30 22.05
CA ASN A 149 6.49 14.27 22.35
C ASN A 149 6.26 13.67 23.73
N THR A 150 5.26 14.20 24.43
CA THR A 150 4.85 13.76 25.77
C THR A 150 3.53 12.98 25.76
N ASN A 151 2.81 13.06 24.64
CA ASN A 151 1.54 12.39 24.38
C ASN A 151 1.62 11.58 23.08
N GLN A 152 0.58 10.79 22.82
CA GLN A 152 0.46 10.02 21.60
C GLN A 152 0.23 10.99 20.42
N GLU A 153 1.11 10.92 19.43
CA GLU A 153 1.02 11.67 18.18
C GLU A 153 0.94 10.68 17.03
N TYR A 154 0.18 10.98 15.98
CA TYR A 154 -0.02 10.06 14.85
C TYR A 154 0.86 10.36 13.64
N ASN A 155 1.69 11.40 13.71
CA ASN A 155 2.69 11.71 12.70
C ASN A 155 3.79 10.64 12.68
N GLU A 156 4.16 10.16 11.50
CA GLU A 156 5.24 9.18 11.29
C GLU A 156 6.56 9.61 11.94
N GLN A 157 6.89 10.90 11.93
CA GLN A 157 8.16 11.45 12.43
C GLN A 157 8.25 11.49 13.96
N ARG A 158 7.24 11.01 14.67
CA ARG A 158 7.14 11.05 16.14
C ARG A 158 7.06 9.67 16.77
N ASN A 159 7.10 8.63 15.95
CA ASN A 159 6.87 7.25 16.35
C ASN A 159 7.97 6.35 15.80
N VAL A 160 7.93 5.08 16.18
CA VAL A 160 8.68 4.02 15.51
C VAL A 160 7.72 3.32 14.56
N ASN A 161 8.01 3.36 13.26
CA ASN A 161 7.20 2.77 12.21
C ASN A 161 7.97 1.62 11.56
N PHE A 162 7.35 0.47 11.43
CA PHE A 162 7.87 -0.68 10.71
C PHE A 162 6.98 -0.95 9.52
N TYR A 163 7.56 -0.94 8.32
CA TYR A 163 6.85 -1.24 7.08
C TYR A 163 7.14 -2.68 6.68
N VAL A 164 6.16 -3.55 6.89
CA VAL A 164 6.26 -4.96 6.49
C VAL A 164 5.64 -5.10 5.11
N ALA A 165 6.45 -5.54 4.13
CA ALA A 165 5.95 -5.74 2.77
C ALA A 165 4.90 -6.87 2.77
N GLY A 166 3.86 -6.72 1.96
CA GLY A 166 2.80 -7.72 1.85
C GLY A 166 3.35 -9.10 1.46
N LEU A 167 4.39 -9.12 0.62
CA LEU A 167 5.10 -10.33 0.21
C LEU A 167 5.74 -11.10 1.37
N ASP A 168 6.11 -10.42 2.46
CA ASP A 168 6.68 -11.05 3.65
C ASP A 168 5.59 -11.68 4.53
N ILE A 169 4.32 -11.26 4.37
CA ILE A 169 3.14 -11.84 5.02
C ILE A 169 2.26 -12.55 3.98
N PRO A 170 2.74 -13.59 3.27
CA PRO A 170 2.06 -14.11 2.09
C PRO A 170 0.83 -14.96 2.41
N ARG A 171 0.68 -15.42 3.67
CA ARG A 171 -0.27 -16.47 4.06
C ARG A 171 -1.33 -15.98 5.03
N THR A 172 -2.44 -16.69 5.05
CA THR A 172 -3.49 -16.49 6.05
C THR A 172 -3.08 -17.10 7.39
N GLY A 173 -3.57 -16.53 8.49
CA GLY A 173 -3.35 -17.08 9.82
C GLY A 173 -3.03 -16.03 10.87
N THR A 174 -2.59 -16.49 12.03
CA THR A 174 -2.21 -15.62 13.15
C THR A 174 -0.72 -15.33 13.10
N TYR A 175 -0.39 -14.05 13.24
CA TYR A 175 0.97 -13.53 13.30
C TYR A 175 1.19 -12.84 14.65
N SER A 176 2.33 -13.09 15.29
CA SER A 176 2.74 -12.39 16.50
C SER A 176 3.86 -11.39 16.21
N PHE A 177 3.82 -10.26 16.91
CA PHE A 177 4.67 -9.11 16.63
C PHE A 177 5.43 -8.70 17.90
N GLU A 178 6.74 -8.51 17.78
CA GLU A 178 7.62 -8.10 18.87
C GLU A 178 8.59 -7.01 18.41
N ALA A 179 8.58 -5.85 19.07
CA ALA A 179 9.51 -4.76 18.78
C ALA A 179 10.65 -4.73 19.81
N THR A 180 11.89 -4.69 19.34
CA THR A 180 13.09 -4.50 20.17
C THR A 180 13.70 -3.13 19.87
N PHE A 181 14.05 -2.39 20.93
CA PHE A 181 14.61 -1.05 20.84
C PHE A 181 16.07 -1.06 21.28
N TYR A 182 16.92 -0.29 20.60
CA TYR A 182 18.36 -0.32 20.81
C TYR A 182 18.91 1.07 21.15
N ARG A 183 19.91 1.08 22.04
CA ARG A 183 20.72 2.25 22.40
C ARG A 183 22.17 1.84 22.52
N SER A 184 23.05 2.60 21.88
CA SER A 184 24.47 2.27 21.69
C SER A 184 24.68 0.84 21.16
N GLY A 185 23.83 0.41 20.22
CA GLY A 185 23.85 -0.93 19.62
C GLY A 185 23.37 -2.07 20.53
N ARG A 186 22.91 -1.78 21.76
CA ARG A 186 22.44 -2.78 22.72
C ARG A 186 20.93 -2.72 22.92
N PRO A 187 20.25 -3.86 23.08
CA PRO A 187 18.82 -3.87 23.36
C PRO A 187 18.56 -3.22 24.73
N VAL A 188 17.67 -2.23 24.75
CA VAL A 188 17.25 -1.52 25.97
C VAL A 188 15.82 -1.82 26.39
N GLY A 189 15.03 -2.43 25.51
CA GLY A 189 13.68 -2.86 25.80
C GLY A 189 13.12 -3.72 24.68
N THR A 190 12.19 -4.61 25.03
CA THR A 190 11.43 -5.40 24.06
C THR A 190 9.95 -5.31 24.44
N GLN A 191 9.12 -5.03 23.45
CA GLN A 191 7.69 -4.84 23.59
C GLN A 191 6.96 -5.87 22.73
N SER A 192 6.17 -6.72 23.38
CA SER A 192 5.18 -7.53 22.65
C SER A 192 4.07 -6.62 22.16
N LEU A 193 3.78 -6.71 20.86
CA LEU A 193 2.71 -5.98 20.17
C LEU A 193 1.51 -6.91 19.91
N GLY A 194 1.44 -8.03 20.61
CA GLY A 194 0.35 -8.99 20.53
C GLY A 194 0.30 -9.77 19.22
N GLU A 195 -0.87 -10.34 18.97
CA GLU A 195 -1.16 -11.18 17.81
C GLU A 195 -2.25 -10.54 16.94
N LYS A 196 -2.13 -10.74 15.63
CA LYS A 196 -3.15 -10.34 14.65
C LYS A 196 -3.44 -11.47 13.69
N ARG A 197 -4.72 -11.60 13.32
CA ARG A 197 -5.17 -12.55 12.31
C ARG A 197 -5.21 -11.86 10.95
N PHE A 198 -4.54 -12.48 9.98
CA PHE A 198 -4.57 -12.12 8.57
C PHE A 198 -5.53 -13.06 7.85
N LEU A 199 -6.53 -12.47 7.20
CA LEU A 199 -7.55 -13.17 6.42
C LEU A 199 -7.01 -13.56 5.04
N SER A 200 -7.74 -14.45 4.39
CA SER A 200 -7.57 -14.72 2.96
C SER A 200 -7.79 -13.46 2.14
N THR A 201 -7.08 -13.40 1.03
CA THR A 201 -7.14 -12.31 0.07
C THR A 201 -7.62 -12.82 -1.29
N LYS A 202 -8.17 -11.91 -2.09
CA LYS A 202 -8.55 -12.15 -3.47
C LYS A 202 -7.85 -11.13 -4.36
N ASP A 203 -7.20 -11.61 -5.40
CA ASP A 203 -6.73 -10.75 -6.46
C ASP A 203 -7.89 -10.36 -7.37
N LEU A 204 -7.92 -9.10 -7.75
CA LEU A 204 -8.87 -8.57 -8.72
C LEU A 204 -8.23 -8.58 -10.10
N ARG A 205 -8.89 -9.24 -11.04
CA ARG A 205 -8.38 -9.46 -12.39
C ARG A 205 -9.32 -8.83 -13.41
N LEU A 206 -8.83 -7.81 -14.11
CA LEU A 206 -9.63 -6.96 -14.99
C LEU A 206 -9.19 -7.07 -16.46
N LEU A 207 -10.17 -7.19 -17.35
CA LEU A 207 -9.98 -6.88 -18.76
C LEU A 207 -10.45 -5.43 -19.00
N VAL A 208 -9.55 -4.54 -19.39
CA VAL A 208 -9.87 -3.14 -19.68
C VAL A 208 -9.99 -2.95 -21.19
N VAL A 209 -11.15 -2.53 -21.66
CA VAL A 209 -11.44 -2.37 -23.09
C VAL A 209 -11.76 -0.91 -23.38
N VAL A 210 -11.11 -0.35 -24.40
CA VAL A 210 -11.45 0.99 -24.88
C VAL A 210 -12.76 0.91 -25.67
N GLU A 211 -13.77 1.72 -25.33
CA GLU A 211 -14.96 1.88 -26.18
C GLU A 211 -14.68 2.93 -27.23
N ASN A 212 -15.10 2.71 -28.49
CA ASN A 212 -15.27 3.64 -29.64
C ASN A 212 -14.21 4.75 -29.89
N PHE A 213 -13.78 5.48 -28.86
CA PHE A 213 -12.88 6.61 -28.84
C PHE A 213 -11.63 6.32 -28.00
N VAL A 214 -10.48 6.54 -28.60
CA VAL A 214 -9.18 6.37 -27.96
C VAL A 214 -9.08 7.25 -26.71
N MET A 215 -8.52 6.69 -25.63
CA MET A 215 -8.19 7.43 -24.42
C MET A 215 -6.98 8.34 -24.66
N THR A 216 -7.01 9.55 -24.10
CA THR A 216 -5.84 10.44 -24.07
C THR A 216 -4.78 9.91 -23.11
N ASP A 217 -3.53 10.35 -23.24
CA ASP A 217 -2.45 9.97 -22.31
C ASP A 217 -2.81 10.34 -20.86
N GLU A 218 -3.37 11.53 -20.66
CA GLU A 218 -3.87 12.02 -19.38
C GLU A 218 -4.95 11.09 -18.78
N ALA A 219 -5.80 10.52 -19.64
CA ALA A 219 -6.84 9.58 -19.21
C ALA A 219 -6.23 8.23 -18.79
N TRP A 220 -5.20 7.77 -19.49
CA TRP A 220 -4.47 6.56 -19.12
C TRP A 220 -3.72 6.72 -17.80
N ASP A 221 -3.08 7.86 -17.59
CA ASP A 221 -2.42 8.19 -16.33
C ASP A 221 -3.41 8.22 -15.17
N ALA A 222 -4.58 8.86 -15.38
CA ALA A 222 -5.65 8.91 -14.38
C ALA A 222 -6.23 7.51 -14.08
N LEU A 223 -6.33 6.63 -15.09
CA LEU A 223 -6.72 5.24 -14.85
C LEU A 223 -5.67 4.52 -14.00
N GLY A 224 -4.39 4.66 -14.33
CA GLY A 224 -3.29 4.06 -13.58
C GLY A 224 -3.26 4.53 -12.12
N GLU A 225 -3.49 5.82 -11.86
CA GLU A 225 -3.65 6.36 -10.52
C GLU A 225 -4.84 5.71 -9.79
N ALA A 226 -5.99 5.59 -10.45
CA ALA A 226 -7.18 4.97 -9.87
C ALA A 226 -6.94 3.53 -9.43
N LEU A 227 -6.28 2.72 -10.27
CA LEU A 227 -5.95 1.34 -9.95
C LEU A 227 -4.99 1.26 -8.74
N ARG A 228 -4.04 2.18 -8.60
CA ARG A 228 -3.16 2.27 -7.40
C ARG A 228 -3.94 2.63 -6.14
N LEU A 229 -4.88 3.58 -6.24
CA LEU A 229 -5.76 3.95 -5.12
C LEU A 229 -6.63 2.76 -4.68
N LEU A 230 -7.19 2.02 -5.63
CA LEU A 230 -7.94 0.78 -5.36
C LEU A 230 -7.07 -0.25 -4.65
N ASN A 231 -5.89 -0.55 -5.19
CA ASN A 231 -4.97 -1.50 -4.58
C ASN A 231 -4.59 -1.10 -3.15
N ARG A 232 -4.39 0.19 -2.90
CA ARG A 232 -4.12 0.69 -1.54
C ARG A 232 -5.29 0.40 -0.59
N ASN A 233 -6.51 0.77 -0.98
CA ASN A 233 -7.65 0.75 -0.05
C ASN A 233 -8.30 -0.63 0.09
N PHE A 234 -8.38 -1.41 -0.99
CA PHE A 234 -9.13 -2.67 -1.00
C PHE A 234 -8.39 -3.78 -0.21
N PRO A 235 -9.13 -4.73 0.39
CA PRO A 235 -8.56 -5.84 1.15
C PRO A 235 -8.00 -6.93 0.21
N ILE A 236 -7.07 -6.52 -0.66
CA ILE A 236 -6.41 -7.33 -1.68
C ILE A 236 -4.89 -7.21 -1.51
N ARG A 237 -4.12 -8.17 -2.05
CA ARG A 237 -2.65 -8.13 -1.98
C ARG A 237 -2.10 -6.83 -2.53
N SER A 238 -0.95 -6.40 -2.04
CA SER A 238 -0.26 -5.24 -2.57
C SER A 238 0.17 -5.46 -4.02
N GLY A 239 0.26 -4.36 -4.76
CA GLY A 239 0.78 -4.35 -6.11
C GLY A 239 -0.28 -4.28 -7.20
N VAL A 240 0.04 -3.49 -8.22
CA VAL A 240 -0.74 -3.29 -9.44
C VAL A 240 0.13 -3.69 -10.63
N GLY A 241 -0.38 -4.51 -11.54
CA GLY A 241 0.40 -4.87 -12.72
C GLY A 241 -0.40 -5.54 -13.83
N PRO A 242 0.27 -5.89 -14.94
CA PRO A 242 -0.38 -6.56 -16.04
C PRO A 242 -0.82 -7.98 -15.64
N LEU A 243 -1.88 -8.47 -16.29
CA LEU A 243 -2.46 -9.79 -16.04
C LEU A 243 -1.42 -10.92 -16.14
N HIS A 244 -0.51 -10.85 -17.13
CA HIS A 244 0.57 -11.83 -17.35
C HIS A 244 1.92 -11.38 -16.76
N GLY A 245 1.87 -10.50 -15.77
CA GLY A 245 3.04 -9.95 -15.10
C GLY A 245 3.37 -10.71 -13.82
N ASN A 246 3.70 -9.94 -12.78
CA ASN A 246 3.98 -10.49 -11.46
C ASN A 246 2.68 -10.98 -10.80
N GLU A 247 2.53 -12.30 -10.64
CA GLU A 247 1.35 -12.96 -10.06
C GLU A 247 1.14 -12.66 -8.56
N VAL A 248 2.09 -11.97 -7.91
CA VAL A 248 1.93 -11.54 -6.51
C VAL A 248 1.07 -10.28 -6.36
N ASN A 249 0.83 -9.56 -7.46
CA ASN A 249 0.02 -8.34 -7.46
C ASN A 249 -1.45 -8.66 -7.18
N GLY A 250 -2.03 -8.00 -6.18
CA GLY A 250 -3.46 -8.17 -5.86
C GLY A 250 -4.41 -7.49 -6.83
N LEU A 251 -3.95 -6.52 -7.63
CA LEU A 251 -4.75 -5.95 -8.72
C LEU A 251 -4.03 -6.13 -10.05
N ARG A 252 -4.64 -6.91 -10.94
CA ARG A 252 -4.05 -7.28 -12.22
C ARG A 252 -4.98 -6.91 -13.38
N TYR A 253 -4.42 -6.36 -14.45
CA TYR A 253 -5.24 -5.91 -15.58
C TYR A 253 -4.61 -6.18 -16.95
N ARG A 254 -5.45 -6.32 -17.97
CA ARG A 254 -5.03 -6.34 -19.37
C ARG A 254 -5.71 -5.21 -20.12
N LEU A 255 -4.93 -4.39 -20.83
CA LEU A 255 -5.47 -3.39 -21.73
C LEU A 255 -5.70 -4.02 -23.11
N GLU A 256 -6.91 -3.89 -23.64
CA GLU A 256 -7.26 -4.17 -25.03
C GLU A 256 -7.34 -2.82 -25.76
N PRO A 257 -6.30 -2.45 -26.52
CA PRO A 257 -6.20 -1.12 -27.12
C PRO A 257 -7.11 -0.96 -28.35
N GLU A 258 -7.56 -2.07 -28.96
CA GLU A 258 -8.47 -2.04 -30.09
C GLU A 258 -9.87 -1.60 -29.60
N PRO A 259 -10.40 -0.47 -30.09
CA PRO A 259 -11.70 -0.01 -29.66
C PRO A 259 -12.77 -1.03 -30.03
N LEU A 260 -13.55 -1.47 -29.06
CA LEU A 260 -14.74 -2.25 -29.35
C LEU A 260 -15.81 -1.30 -29.86
N GLN A 261 -16.31 -1.55 -31.08
CA GLN A 261 -17.41 -0.78 -31.62
C GLN A 261 -18.72 -1.16 -30.91
N LEU A 262 -19.09 -0.35 -29.93
CA LEU A 262 -20.32 -0.52 -29.16
C LEU A 262 -21.37 0.44 -29.71
N SER A 263 -22.51 -0.09 -30.20
CA SER A 263 -23.63 0.75 -30.61
C SER A 263 -24.42 1.19 -29.37
N PHE A 264 -24.34 2.47 -29.03
CA PHE A 264 -25.15 3.09 -27.98
C PHE A 264 -26.56 3.42 -28.52
N THR A 265 -27.33 2.42 -28.90
CA THR A 265 -28.75 2.62 -29.24
C THR A 265 -29.59 2.55 -27.97
N GLY A 266 -29.51 3.60 -27.14
CA GLY A 266 -30.31 3.77 -25.91
C GLY A 266 -29.48 3.91 -24.61
N PRO A 267 -30.13 4.16 -23.46
CA PRO A 267 -29.48 4.34 -22.16
C PRO A 267 -28.88 3.06 -21.56
N LEU A 268 -28.97 1.93 -22.26
CA LEU A 268 -28.47 0.63 -21.81
C LEU A 268 -27.34 0.20 -22.75
N LEU A 269 -26.13 0.07 -22.19
CA LEU A 269 -25.07 -0.74 -22.78
C LEU A 269 -25.61 -2.16 -22.98
N THR A 270 -25.57 -2.66 -24.21
CA THR A 270 -25.82 -4.09 -24.44
C THR A 270 -24.64 -4.85 -23.84
N LEU A 271 -24.90 -5.66 -22.81
CA LEU A 271 -23.86 -6.42 -22.10
C LEU A 271 -23.27 -7.54 -22.97
N GLU A 272 -24.06 -8.08 -23.90
CA GLU A 272 -23.73 -9.30 -24.63
C GLU A 272 -22.38 -9.24 -25.38
N PRO A 273 -22.05 -8.18 -26.16
CA PRO A 273 -20.76 -8.10 -26.84
C PRO A 273 -19.57 -8.08 -25.87
N LEU A 274 -19.74 -7.46 -24.70
CA LEU A 274 -18.68 -7.32 -23.69
C LEU A 274 -18.46 -8.62 -22.91
N VAL A 275 -19.54 -9.30 -22.53
CA VAL A 275 -19.47 -10.65 -21.94
C VAL A 275 -18.78 -11.61 -22.92
N ARG A 276 -19.19 -11.59 -24.19
CA ARG A 276 -18.56 -12.41 -25.24
C ARG A 276 -17.08 -12.09 -25.41
N LYS A 277 -16.68 -10.82 -25.35
CA LYS A 277 -15.26 -10.41 -25.42
C LYS A 277 -14.46 -10.95 -24.24
N LEU A 278 -15.01 -10.91 -23.01
CA LEU A 278 -14.38 -11.49 -21.82
C LEU A 278 -14.21 -13.01 -21.95
N GLU A 279 -15.25 -13.72 -22.40
CA GLU A 279 -15.20 -15.17 -22.67
C GLU A 279 -14.17 -15.52 -23.74
N GLN A 280 -14.14 -14.79 -24.86
CA GLN A 280 -13.17 -14.98 -25.93
C GLN A 280 -11.74 -14.74 -25.46
N PHE A 281 -11.51 -13.68 -24.68
CA PHE A 281 -10.22 -13.40 -24.07
C PHE A 281 -9.77 -14.58 -23.21
N ASN A 282 -10.62 -15.04 -22.29
CA ASN A 282 -10.31 -16.14 -21.38
C ASN A 282 -10.11 -17.48 -22.11
N ALA A 283 -10.87 -17.75 -23.18
CA ALA A 283 -10.69 -18.92 -24.03
C ALA A 283 -9.36 -18.88 -24.78
N ALA A 284 -8.97 -17.72 -25.30
CA ALA A 284 -7.67 -17.54 -25.97
C ALA A 284 -6.50 -17.73 -24.99
N GLN A 285 -6.60 -17.19 -23.76
CA GLN A 285 -5.60 -17.43 -22.71
C GLN A 285 -5.49 -18.91 -22.32
N ALA A 286 -6.61 -19.63 -22.32
CA ALA A 286 -6.60 -21.08 -22.07
C ALA A 286 -5.93 -21.86 -23.20
N ALA A 287 -6.16 -21.47 -24.46
CA ALA A 287 -5.54 -22.11 -25.61
C ALA A 287 -4.01 -21.93 -25.65
N THR A 288 -3.49 -20.84 -25.08
CA THR A 288 -2.04 -20.59 -24.98
C THR A 288 -1.40 -21.20 -23.73
N GLY A 289 -2.17 -21.85 -22.87
CA GLY A 289 -1.68 -22.45 -21.63
C GLY A 289 -1.30 -21.43 -20.54
N LEU A 290 -1.64 -20.15 -20.72
CA LEU A 290 -1.44 -19.14 -19.69
C LEU A 290 -2.45 -19.39 -18.56
N PRO A 291 -2.07 -19.29 -17.28
CA PRO A 291 -2.97 -19.58 -16.16
C PRO A 291 -3.95 -18.43 -15.86
N ASP A 292 -3.57 -17.19 -16.22
CA ASP A 292 -4.29 -16.02 -15.80
C ASP A 292 -5.51 -15.67 -16.66
N ARG A 293 -6.60 -15.35 -15.96
CA ARG A 293 -7.91 -15.01 -16.53
C ARG A 293 -8.38 -13.68 -15.98
N ALA A 294 -9.11 -12.94 -16.77
CA ALA A 294 -9.85 -11.79 -16.25
C ALA A 294 -11.15 -12.29 -15.61
N ASP A 295 -11.45 -11.82 -14.41
CA ASP A 295 -12.69 -12.14 -13.70
C ASP A 295 -13.84 -11.21 -14.13
N LYS A 296 -13.50 -9.96 -14.45
CA LYS A 296 -14.45 -8.91 -14.81
C LYS A 296 -13.90 -8.08 -15.97
N ILE A 297 -14.78 -7.36 -16.64
CA ILE A 297 -14.46 -6.44 -17.75
C ILE A 297 -14.79 -5.00 -17.34
N MET A 298 -13.92 -4.06 -17.69
CA MET A 298 -14.13 -2.63 -17.51
C MET A 298 -14.00 -1.93 -18.86
N THR A 299 -15.01 -1.17 -19.25
CA THR A 299 -14.92 -0.30 -20.41
C THR A 299 -14.53 1.11 -20.04
N VAL A 300 -13.68 1.70 -20.86
CA VAL A 300 -13.13 3.05 -20.65
C VAL A 300 -13.23 3.86 -21.93
N ARG A 301 -13.58 5.14 -21.83
CA ARG A 301 -13.54 6.07 -22.97
C ARG A 301 -13.41 7.52 -22.55
N THR A 302 -12.95 8.35 -23.47
CA THR A 302 -13.01 9.81 -23.33
C THR A 302 -14.41 10.34 -23.64
N ARG A 303 -14.91 11.25 -22.80
CA ARG A 303 -16.15 11.99 -23.05
C ARG A 303 -16.08 12.74 -24.39
N GLN A 304 -17.13 12.64 -25.19
CA GLN A 304 -17.22 13.32 -26.47
C GLN A 304 -17.82 14.74 -26.33
N PRO A 305 -17.47 15.67 -27.23
CA PRO A 305 -18.11 16.98 -27.27
C PRO A 305 -19.63 16.85 -27.34
N ARG A 306 -20.35 17.60 -26.48
CA ARG A 306 -21.83 17.64 -26.38
C ARG A 306 -22.49 16.42 -25.73
N GLU A 307 -21.74 15.41 -25.27
CA GLU A 307 -22.33 14.45 -24.35
C GLU A 307 -22.74 15.16 -23.04
N GLY A 308 -23.84 14.72 -22.43
CA GLY A 308 -24.31 15.25 -21.13
C GLY A 308 -23.33 14.95 -19.99
N GLY A 309 -23.80 15.07 -18.74
CA GLY A 309 -23.06 14.52 -17.61
C GLY A 309 -23.02 12.99 -17.75
N VAL A 310 -21.83 12.44 -17.99
CA VAL A 310 -21.60 10.99 -18.09
C VAL A 310 -20.64 10.60 -16.97
N GLY A 311 -20.99 9.57 -16.20
CA GLY A 311 -20.24 9.08 -15.07
C GLY A 311 -19.76 7.65 -15.30
N GLY A 312 -19.96 6.79 -14.29
CA GLY A 312 -19.77 5.36 -14.39
C GLY A 312 -21.09 4.60 -14.26
N ASN A 313 -21.03 3.31 -14.59
CA ASN A 313 -22.08 2.33 -14.30
C ASN A 313 -21.44 0.95 -14.15
N ALA A 314 -21.86 0.18 -13.17
CA ALA A 314 -21.37 -1.18 -12.95
C ALA A 314 -22.53 -2.16 -12.81
N ARG A 315 -22.44 -3.24 -13.58
CA ARG A 315 -23.33 -4.39 -13.51
C ARG A 315 -22.53 -5.64 -13.85
N ASP A 316 -22.51 -6.59 -12.93
CA ASP A 316 -21.77 -7.84 -13.11
C ASP A 316 -21.98 -8.48 -14.51
N PRO A 317 -20.91 -8.83 -15.26
CA PRO A 317 -19.47 -8.73 -14.95
C PRO A 317 -18.78 -7.48 -15.52
N LEU A 318 -19.52 -6.41 -15.81
CA LEU A 318 -19.07 -5.19 -16.47
C LEU A 318 -19.05 -3.96 -15.55
N ALA A 319 -17.98 -3.16 -15.62
CA ALA A 319 -18.01 -1.74 -15.26
C ALA A 319 -17.78 -0.88 -16.52
N SER A 320 -18.38 0.30 -16.57
CA SER A 320 -18.18 1.29 -17.64
C SER A 320 -17.86 2.62 -17.01
N VAL A 321 -16.80 3.29 -17.47
CA VAL A 321 -16.37 4.58 -16.94
C VAL A 321 -16.00 5.55 -18.05
N VAL A 322 -16.40 6.81 -17.88
CA VAL A 322 -16.14 7.87 -18.85
C VAL A 322 -15.18 8.92 -18.27
N TYR A 323 -14.03 9.08 -18.93
CA TYR A 323 -13.06 10.11 -18.59
C TYR A 323 -13.55 11.49 -19.01
N THR A 324 -13.59 12.41 -18.06
CA THR A 324 -13.83 13.84 -18.29
C THR A 324 -12.62 14.63 -17.81
N PRO A 325 -11.94 15.39 -18.69
CA PRO A 325 -10.80 16.23 -18.29
C PRO A 325 -11.14 17.18 -17.14
N GLY A 326 -10.27 17.24 -16.13
CA GLY A 326 -10.49 18.03 -14.91
C GLY A 326 -11.62 17.51 -14.00
N GLY A 327 -12.21 16.37 -14.35
CA GLY A 327 -13.24 15.69 -13.57
C GLY A 327 -12.68 14.68 -12.58
N SER A 328 -13.58 13.85 -12.07
CA SER A 328 -13.36 12.91 -10.97
C SER A 328 -13.07 11.48 -11.39
N PHE A 329 -12.32 11.32 -12.46
CA PHE A 329 -12.20 10.02 -13.11
C PHE A 329 -11.65 8.91 -12.20
N PRO A 330 -10.59 9.13 -11.40
CA PRO A 330 -10.11 8.06 -10.53
C PRO A 330 -11.14 7.58 -9.52
N SER A 331 -12.00 8.48 -9.02
CA SER A 331 -13.07 8.12 -8.09
C SER A 331 -14.15 7.29 -8.73
N ILE A 332 -14.56 7.66 -9.95
CA ILE A 332 -15.55 6.92 -10.73
C ILE A 332 -15.03 5.50 -10.98
N VAL A 333 -13.76 5.36 -11.40
CA VAL A 333 -13.12 4.05 -11.56
C VAL A 333 -13.15 3.24 -10.26
N CYS A 334 -12.81 3.86 -9.14
CA CYS A 334 -12.84 3.18 -7.85
C CYS A 334 -14.24 2.71 -7.47
N GLN A 335 -15.25 3.58 -7.65
CA GLN A 335 -16.67 3.30 -7.38
C GLN A 335 -17.15 2.11 -8.19
N GLU A 336 -16.98 2.18 -9.51
CA GLU A 336 -17.48 1.12 -10.39
C GLU A 336 -16.77 -0.20 -10.18
N ILE A 337 -15.47 -0.21 -9.85
CA ILE A 337 -14.78 -1.45 -9.50
C ILE A 337 -15.27 -2.01 -8.16
N GLY A 338 -15.54 -1.17 -7.15
CA GLY A 338 -16.13 -1.65 -5.90
C GLY A 338 -17.56 -2.17 -6.08
N HIS A 339 -18.35 -1.61 -7.00
CA HIS A 339 -19.63 -2.18 -7.39
C HIS A 339 -19.46 -3.53 -8.10
N LEU A 340 -18.48 -3.63 -8.98
CA LEU A 340 -18.22 -4.80 -9.81
C LEU A 340 -17.78 -6.03 -9.01
N PHE A 341 -17.00 -5.82 -7.95
CA PHE A 341 -16.52 -6.89 -7.07
C PHE A 341 -17.26 -6.96 -5.72
N GLY A 342 -18.14 -6.00 -5.42
CA GLY A 342 -18.85 -5.89 -4.16
C GLY A 342 -20.36 -5.69 -4.31
N ALA A 343 -20.80 -4.48 -4.67
CA ALA A 343 -22.22 -4.06 -4.56
C ALA A 343 -23.20 -4.78 -5.52
N SER A 344 -22.82 -5.00 -6.77
CA SER A 344 -23.72 -5.53 -7.81
C SER A 344 -23.93 -7.06 -7.71
N VAL A 345 -23.14 -7.76 -6.90
CA VAL A 345 -23.17 -9.23 -6.78
C VAL A 345 -24.43 -9.72 -6.02
N LEU A 346 -25.17 -8.85 -5.32
CA LEU A 346 -26.30 -9.25 -4.46
C LEU A 346 -27.64 -8.53 -4.73
N GLY A 347 -27.79 -7.80 -5.83
CA GLY A 347 -29.10 -7.29 -6.28
C GLY A 347 -29.74 -6.21 -5.40
N LEU A 348 -28.94 -5.39 -4.72
CA LEU A 348 -29.45 -4.17 -4.09
C LEU A 348 -29.98 -3.21 -5.16
N PRO A 349 -31.11 -2.51 -4.90
CA PRO A 349 -31.63 -1.53 -5.84
C PRO A 349 -30.62 -0.41 -6.06
N ASP A 350 -30.46 -0.04 -7.33
CA ASP A 350 -29.53 0.90 -7.96
C ASP A 350 -29.59 2.37 -7.45
N SER A 351 -30.03 2.62 -6.22
CA SER A 351 -30.41 3.96 -5.79
C SER A 351 -30.14 4.16 -4.31
N THR A 352 -28.93 4.62 -3.97
CA THR A 352 -28.65 6.05 -3.76
C THR A 352 -27.29 6.15 -3.09
N HIS A 353 -26.27 6.55 -3.84
CA HIS A 353 -25.05 7.08 -3.22
C HIS A 353 -25.38 8.48 -2.73
N THR A 354 -25.55 8.62 -1.42
CA THR A 354 -25.44 9.93 -0.80
C THR A 354 -23.95 10.19 -0.53
N PRO A 355 -23.35 11.27 -1.04
CA PRO A 355 -22.03 11.65 -0.55
C PRO A 355 -22.19 11.93 0.96
N ASN A 356 -21.72 11.03 1.82
CA ASN A 356 -21.14 11.26 3.15
C ASN A 356 -21.23 10.04 4.09
N SER A 357 -20.07 9.56 4.51
CA SER A 357 -19.70 9.64 5.92
C SER A 357 -18.19 9.72 6.06
N PHE A 358 -17.74 10.32 7.16
CA PHE A 358 -16.34 10.66 7.40
C PHE A 358 -15.68 9.53 8.19
N ILE A 359 -14.69 8.85 7.61
CA ILE A 359 -13.76 8.05 8.41
C ILE A 359 -12.84 9.04 9.12
N ASN A 360 -13.18 9.46 10.35
CA ASN A 360 -12.32 10.30 11.17
C ASN A 360 -11.31 9.47 11.94
N ASP A 361 -10.31 8.95 11.25
CA ASP A 361 -9.25 8.23 11.95
C ASP A 361 -7.94 9.03 11.94
N PRO A 362 -7.52 9.60 13.09
CA PRO A 362 -6.27 10.34 13.18
C PRO A 362 -5.04 9.47 12.94
N SER A 363 -5.18 8.13 12.98
CA SER A 363 -4.09 7.19 12.73
C SER A 363 -4.05 6.62 11.31
N ALA A 364 -4.99 7.01 10.45
CA ALA A 364 -4.99 6.65 9.03
C ALA A 364 -3.63 6.95 8.38
N PHE A 365 -3.19 6.06 7.50
CA PHE A 365 -1.85 6.08 6.96
C PHE A 365 -1.79 5.78 5.47
N ASP A 366 -0.94 6.53 4.77
CA ASP A 366 -0.63 6.33 3.37
C ASP A 366 0.63 5.48 3.24
N LEU A 367 0.45 4.16 3.17
CA LEU A 367 1.54 3.21 3.00
C LEU A 367 2.37 3.46 1.72
N LEU A 368 1.79 4.05 0.67
CA LEU A 368 2.51 4.32 -0.57
C LEU A 368 3.52 5.46 -0.45
N ASN A 369 3.19 6.50 0.34
CA ASN A 369 4.06 7.66 0.53
C ASN A 369 4.67 7.73 1.94
N GLY A 370 4.48 6.69 2.77
CA GLY A 370 5.08 6.60 4.10
C GLY A 370 4.67 7.74 5.05
N ARG A 371 3.42 8.22 4.98
CA ARG A 371 2.98 9.38 5.78
C ARG A 371 1.61 9.23 6.42
N ALA A 372 1.45 9.82 7.59
CA ALA A 372 0.16 9.93 8.25
C ALA A 372 -0.79 10.82 7.47
N ILE A 373 -2.07 10.46 7.49
CA ILE A 373 -3.10 11.19 6.79
C ILE A 373 -3.83 12.07 7.81
N THR A 374 -3.44 13.35 7.88
CA THR A 374 -4.00 14.33 8.83
C THR A 374 -5.49 14.61 8.63
N ASN A 375 -5.99 14.34 7.42
CA ASN A 375 -7.40 14.33 7.09
C ASN A 375 -7.64 13.12 6.19
N PRO A 376 -8.07 11.96 6.70
CA PRO A 376 -8.38 10.78 5.87
C PRO A 376 -9.42 11.02 4.78
N ARG A 377 -10.17 12.15 4.82
CA ARG A 377 -11.16 12.52 3.79
C ARG A 377 -10.57 12.43 2.37
N PRO A 378 -9.59 13.23 1.92
CA PRO A 378 -9.06 13.21 0.54
C PRO A 378 -8.43 11.86 0.12
N PHE A 379 -8.18 10.96 1.07
CA PHE A 379 -7.49 9.69 0.82
C PHE A 379 -8.43 8.55 0.44
N MET A 380 -9.63 8.60 1.00
CA MET A 380 -10.80 7.86 0.57
C MET A 380 -11.68 8.71 -0.36
N GLN A 381 -11.21 9.90 -0.79
CA GLN A 381 -11.89 10.86 -1.66
C GLN A 381 -10.93 11.32 -2.76
N SER A 382 -10.78 10.57 -3.86
CA SER A 382 -10.41 11.28 -5.09
C SER A 382 -11.57 12.23 -5.40
N ARG A 383 -11.30 13.51 -5.69
CA ARG A 383 -12.35 14.55 -5.84
C ARG A 383 -13.46 14.05 -6.76
N VAL A 384 -14.66 13.76 -6.23
CA VAL A 384 -15.86 13.57 -7.05
C VAL A 384 -16.53 14.91 -7.29
N GLY A 385 -16.70 15.29 -8.57
CA GLY A 385 -17.39 16.51 -8.96
C GLY A 385 -16.68 17.86 -8.71
N ALA A 386 -17.31 18.92 -9.23
CA ALA A 386 -16.83 20.31 -9.15
C ALA A 386 -16.88 20.92 -7.74
N PHE A 387 -17.40 20.19 -6.74
CA PHE A 387 -17.77 20.72 -5.42
C PHE A 387 -16.89 20.22 -4.26
N GLY A 388 -15.91 19.34 -4.51
CA GLY A 388 -14.71 19.21 -3.67
C GLY A 388 -14.86 18.49 -2.31
N SER A 389 -15.86 17.62 -2.12
CA SER A 389 -16.16 16.99 -0.82
C SER A 389 -16.32 15.47 -0.80
N ASP A 390 -16.10 14.75 -1.90
CA ASP A 390 -16.83 13.48 -2.11
C ASP A 390 -15.96 12.22 -1.99
N SER A 391 -16.46 11.19 -1.28
CA SER A 391 -15.77 9.91 -1.02
C SER A 391 -15.95 8.88 -2.13
N LEU A 392 -14.96 7.99 -2.23
CA LEU A 392 -14.98 6.79 -3.08
C LEU A 392 -16.21 5.96 -2.74
N PHE A 393 -16.50 5.77 -1.46
CA PHE A 393 -17.71 5.11 -0.96
C PHE A 393 -18.21 5.84 0.29
N GLU A 394 -19.49 5.72 0.62
CA GLU A 394 -19.96 5.95 1.99
C GLU A 394 -19.30 4.95 2.95
N GLU A 395 -19.23 5.19 4.26
CA GLU A 395 -18.71 4.17 5.20
C GLU A 395 -19.54 2.89 5.18
N ALA A 396 -20.87 3.00 5.02
CA ALA A 396 -21.75 1.85 4.88
C ALA A 396 -21.42 1.05 3.60
N ASP A 397 -21.32 1.74 2.47
CA ASP A 397 -20.93 1.16 1.18
C ASP A 397 -19.51 0.57 1.23
N TRP A 398 -18.58 1.27 1.87
CA TRP A 398 -17.19 0.82 2.03
C TRP A 398 -17.11 -0.45 2.86
N ASN A 399 -17.80 -0.47 3.99
CA ASN A 399 -17.87 -1.65 4.85
C ASN A 399 -18.51 -2.83 4.12
N PHE A 400 -19.53 -2.57 3.33
CA PHE A 400 -20.17 -3.58 2.49
C PHE A 400 -19.21 -4.11 1.41
N VAL A 401 -18.66 -3.25 0.56
CA VAL A 401 -17.72 -3.61 -0.51
C VAL A 401 -16.52 -4.38 0.04
N ARG A 402 -15.93 -3.92 1.14
CA ARG A 402 -14.81 -4.59 1.79
C ARG A 402 -15.17 -6.01 2.23
N ARG A 403 -16.32 -6.18 2.90
CA ARG A 403 -16.80 -7.50 3.34
C ARG A 403 -17.03 -8.41 2.14
N MET A 404 -17.66 -7.92 1.09
CA MET A 404 -17.91 -8.69 -0.12
C MET A 404 -16.63 -9.14 -0.81
N ILE A 405 -15.61 -8.28 -0.89
CA ILE A 405 -14.30 -8.65 -1.45
C ILE A 405 -13.64 -9.75 -0.60
N LEU A 406 -13.75 -9.68 0.74
CA LEU A 406 -13.23 -10.72 1.64
C LEU A 406 -13.96 -12.06 1.50
N GLU A 407 -15.22 -12.06 1.05
CA GLU A 407 -16.03 -13.26 0.78
C GLU A 407 -15.71 -13.90 -0.57
N LEU A 408 -14.98 -13.22 -1.47
CA LEU A 408 -14.59 -13.80 -2.76
C LEU A 408 -13.65 -15.01 -2.56
N PRO A 409 -13.73 -16.03 -3.44
CA PRO A 409 -12.85 -17.21 -3.34
C PRO A 409 -11.38 -16.82 -3.44
N SER A 410 -10.58 -17.16 -2.41
CA SER A 410 -9.19 -16.74 -2.30
C SER A 410 -8.33 -17.16 -3.49
N THR A 411 -7.38 -16.30 -3.85
CA THR A 411 -6.31 -16.59 -4.84
C THR A 411 -4.92 -16.58 -4.20
N GLY A 412 -4.83 -16.31 -2.90
CA GLY A 412 -3.58 -16.36 -2.16
C GLY A 412 -3.19 -17.79 -1.79
N PRO A 413 -1.91 -18.04 -1.45
CA PRO A 413 -1.49 -19.32 -0.92
C PRO A 413 -2.20 -19.60 0.42
N ALA A 414 -2.73 -20.81 0.55
CA ALA A 414 -3.38 -21.28 1.77
C ALA A 414 -2.39 -21.36 2.96
#